data_AF-A0A353Y7Z6-F1
#
_entry.id   AF-A0A353Y7Z6-F1
#
_cell.length_a   1.000
_cell.length_b   1.000
_cell.length_c   1.000
_cell.angle_alpha   90.00
_cell.angle_beta   90.00
_cell.angle_gamma   90.00
#
_symmetry.space_group_name_H-M   'P 1'
#
loop_
_entity.id
_entity.type
_entity.pdbx_description
1 polymer ?
#
loop_
_entity_poly.entity_id
_entity_poly.type
_entity_poly.pdbx_seq_one_letter_code
_entity_poly.pdbx_strand_id
1 'polypeptide(L)'
;MELDTRQRAMLEEMGVKVFGPSLPTVALDDAPPGPPRGGEAAFAAAAVAVARPATGVTAPVRVAAPAMARAPVGEIAGMDWDALEQAVASCQACGLCRSRKNTVFGVGSRQARWLIVGEAPGENEDLQGEPFVGQAGALLDNMLKALGLSRAAEGAQAAYIANVLKCRPPGNRN
;
A
#
# COMPACT_ATOMS: atom_id res chain seq x y z
N MET A 1 9.62 28.86 0.86
CA MET A 1 10.77 27.93 0.85
C MET A 1 11.32 27.99 -0.57
N GLU A 2 12.35 28.78 -0.81
CA GLU A 2 12.93 28.96 -2.14
C GLU A 2 13.85 27.77 -2.44
N LEU A 3 13.53 27.02 -3.49
CA LEU A 3 14.37 25.91 -3.96
C LEU A 3 15.51 26.48 -4.80
N ASP A 4 16.73 26.05 -4.51
CA ASP A 4 17.89 26.42 -5.30
C ASP A 4 17.86 25.75 -6.69
N THR A 5 18.71 26.25 -7.58
CA THR A 5 18.79 25.82 -8.99
C THR A 5 19.08 24.32 -9.13
N ARG A 6 19.87 23.75 -8.22
CA ARG A 6 20.27 22.34 -8.28
C ARG A 6 19.14 21.42 -7.83
N GLN A 7 18.40 21.83 -6.81
CA GLN A 7 17.23 21.12 -6.31
C GLN A 7 16.13 21.05 -7.37
N ARG A 8 15.92 22.13 -8.13
CA ARG A 8 14.96 22.14 -9.24
C ARG A 8 15.37 21.21 -10.39
N ALA A 9 16.64 21.22 -10.79
CA ALA A 9 17.13 20.34 -11.85
C ALA A 9 16.97 18.84 -11.50
N MET A 10 17.25 18.46 -10.24
CA MET A 10 17.01 17.09 -9.78
C MET A 10 15.53 16.71 -9.84
N LEU A 11 14.63 17.62 -9.47
CA LEU A 11 13.19 17.36 -9.49
C LEU A 11 12.66 17.22 -10.93
N GLU A 12 13.21 17.99 -11.88
CA GLU A 12 12.89 17.87 -13.30
C GLU A 12 13.41 16.56 -13.93
N GLU A 13 14.63 16.13 -13.62
CA GLU A 13 15.13 14.81 -14.04
C GLU A 13 14.28 13.66 -13.49
N MET A 14 13.72 13.83 -12.29
CA MET A 14 12.79 12.89 -11.68
C MET A 14 11.35 13.00 -12.23
N GLY A 15 11.09 13.88 -13.20
CA GLY A 15 9.79 14.06 -13.84
C GLY A 15 8.75 14.79 -12.97
N VAL A 16 9.16 15.45 -11.89
CA VAL A 16 8.29 16.16 -10.96
C VAL A 16 8.17 17.62 -11.39
N LYS A 17 6.98 18.01 -11.88
CA LYS A 17 6.70 19.41 -12.27
C LYS A 17 6.50 20.31 -11.06
N VAL A 18 7.39 21.29 -10.86
CA VAL A 18 7.28 22.31 -9.81
C VAL A 18 6.64 23.58 -10.38
N PHE A 19 5.44 23.94 -9.94
CA PHE A 19 4.77 25.18 -10.35
C PHE A 19 5.25 26.37 -9.50
N GLY A 20 5.92 27.36 -10.11
CA GLY A 20 6.36 28.59 -9.46
C GLY A 20 6.74 29.66 -10.49
N PRO A 21 6.88 30.95 -10.10
CA PRO A 21 7.07 32.04 -11.05
C PRO A 21 8.37 31.88 -11.84
N SER A 22 8.27 31.97 -13.16
CA SER A 22 9.40 31.86 -14.10
C SER A 22 10.25 33.13 -14.05
N LEU A 23 11.55 32.98 -13.80
CA LEU A 23 12.55 34.02 -14.04
C LEU A 23 13.19 33.82 -15.44
N PRO A 24 13.64 34.90 -16.09
CA PRO A 24 13.97 34.89 -17.52
C PRO A 24 15.21 34.07 -17.84
N THR A 25 15.12 33.34 -18.95
CA THR A 25 16.17 32.49 -19.53
C THR A 25 17.30 33.33 -20.08
N VAL A 26 18.54 33.08 -19.64
CA VAL A 26 19.76 33.60 -20.27
C VAL A 26 20.30 32.49 -21.17
N ALA A 27 20.42 32.77 -22.46
CA ALA A 27 20.97 31.86 -23.45
C ALA A 27 22.49 31.70 -23.26
N LEU A 28 22.96 30.46 -23.29
CA LEU A 28 24.35 30.12 -23.52
C LEU A 28 24.39 29.19 -24.74
N ASP A 29 24.89 29.75 -25.84
CA ASP A 29 25.27 29.04 -27.06
C ASP A 29 26.56 28.24 -26.88
N ASP A 30 26.76 27.35 -27.86
CA ASP A 30 27.94 26.56 -28.24
C ASP A 30 28.18 25.18 -27.59
N ALA A 31 27.77 24.16 -28.36
CA ALA A 31 28.26 22.79 -28.30
C ALA A 31 29.54 22.63 -29.15
N PRO A 32 30.41 21.64 -28.85
CA PRO A 32 30.73 20.65 -29.88
C PRO A 32 31.03 19.23 -29.29
N PRO A 33 31.49 18.24 -30.08
CA PRO A 33 30.66 17.24 -30.76
C PRO A 33 30.77 15.84 -30.11
N GLY A 34 29.77 15.00 -30.38
CA GLY A 34 29.68 13.64 -29.84
C GLY A 34 30.59 12.61 -30.54
N PRO A 35 31.02 11.55 -29.83
CA PRO A 35 31.67 10.39 -30.42
C PRO A 35 30.67 9.27 -30.82
N PRO A 36 31.09 8.29 -31.63
CA PRO A 36 30.27 7.67 -32.66
C PRO A 36 29.39 6.50 -32.20
N ARG A 37 28.37 6.25 -33.03
CA ARG A 37 27.54 5.03 -33.03
C ARG A 37 28.40 3.80 -33.32
N GLY A 38 28.22 2.75 -32.53
CA GLY A 38 28.82 1.44 -32.80
C GLY A 38 27.98 0.31 -32.21
N GLY A 39 27.51 -0.58 -33.10
CA GLY A 39 27.36 -2.00 -32.81
C GLY A 39 26.01 -2.47 -32.29
N GLU A 40 25.10 -2.82 -33.21
CA GLU A 40 24.15 -3.91 -32.97
C GLU A 40 24.92 -5.21 -32.68
N ALA A 41 24.65 -5.83 -31.54
CA ALA A 41 25.04 -7.21 -31.29
C ALA A 41 23.83 -7.95 -30.73
N ALA A 42 23.11 -8.60 -31.65
CA ALA A 42 22.08 -9.57 -31.36
C ALA A 42 22.68 -10.72 -30.51
N PHE A 43 22.20 -10.88 -29.29
CA PHE A 43 22.49 -12.09 -28.52
C PHE A 43 21.48 -13.17 -28.89
N ALA A 44 21.97 -14.19 -29.60
CA ALA A 44 21.25 -15.40 -29.94
C ALA A 44 20.91 -16.20 -28.67
N ALA A 45 19.63 -16.49 -28.47
CA ALA A 45 19.16 -17.40 -27.43
C ALA A 45 19.42 -18.85 -27.85
N ALA A 46 20.40 -19.50 -27.21
CA ALA A 46 20.57 -20.94 -27.28
C ALA A 46 19.69 -21.61 -26.21
N ALA A 47 18.65 -22.32 -26.64
CA ALA A 47 17.81 -23.12 -25.77
C ALA A 47 18.55 -24.39 -25.33
N VAL A 48 18.85 -24.50 -24.03
CA VAL A 48 19.36 -25.74 -23.42
C VAL A 48 18.18 -26.48 -22.79
N ALA A 49 17.85 -27.65 -23.31
CA ALA A 49 16.82 -28.53 -22.78
C ALA A 49 17.30 -29.18 -21.47
N VAL A 50 16.62 -28.86 -20.35
CA VAL A 50 16.87 -29.51 -19.06
C VAL A 50 15.98 -30.74 -18.94
N ALA A 51 16.59 -31.92 -18.81
CA ALA A 51 15.89 -33.18 -18.56
C ALA A 51 15.29 -33.19 -17.13
N ARG A 52 14.02 -33.60 -17.02
CA ARG A 52 13.29 -33.75 -15.74
C ARG A 52 13.70 -35.06 -15.05
N PRO A 53 14.19 -35.04 -13.80
CA PRO A 53 14.16 -36.25 -12.99
C PRO A 53 12.72 -36.46 -12.48
N ALA A 54 12.20 -37.66 -12.70
CA ALA A 54 10.99 -38.14 -12.06
C ALA A 54 11.39 -38.78 -10.72
N THR A 55 11.17 -38.07 -9.61
CA THR A 55 11.20 -38.66 -8.26
C THR A 55 9.93 -38.26 -7.53
N GLY A 56 9.24 -39.28 -7.01
CA GLY A 56 7.93 -39.16 -6.41
C GLY A 56 7.94 -38.24 -5.20
N VAL A 57 7.15 -37.17 -5.27
CA VAL A 57 6.78 -36.35 -4.12
C VAL A 57 5.57 -37.03 -3.49
N THR A 58 5.76 -37.63 -2.31
CA THR A 58 4.64 -38.01 -1.46
C THR A 58 3.87 -36.75 -1.08
N ALA A 59 2.57 -36.74 -1.36
CA ALA A 59 1.70 -35.62 -1.06
C ALA A 59 1.75 -35.28 0.45
N PRO A 60 1.85 -34.01 0.84
CA PRO A 60 1.79 -33.65 2.24
C PRO A 60 0.41 -34.02 2.78
N VAL A 61 0.38 -34.69 3.92
CA VAL A 61 -0.83 -34.94 4.70
C VAL A 61 -1.47 -33.58 4.97
N ARG A 62 -2.63 -33.33 4.36
CA ARG A 62 -3.43 -32.13 4.63
C ARG A 62 -3.92 -32.20 6.06
N VAL A 63 -3.27 -31.47 6.95
CA VAL A 63 -3.85 -31.14 8.25
C VAL A 63 -5.09 -30.31 7.94
N ALA A 64 -6.28 -30.86 8.23
CA ALA A 64 -7.53 -30.16 8.01
C ALA A 64 -7.51 -28.85 8.79
N ALA A 65 -7.56 -27.72 8.08
CA ALA A 65 -7.74 -26.43 8.72
C ALA A 65 -9.05 -26.48 9.52
N PRO A 66 -9.07 -26.04 10.78
CA PRO A 66 -10.31 -26.04 11.56
C PRO A 66 -11.34 -25.20 10.80
N ALA A 67 -12.54 -25.76 10.63
CA ALA A 67 -13.66 -25.06 10.01
C ALA A 67 -13.94 -23.80 10.82
N MET A 68 -13.54 -22.65 10.29
CA MET A 68 -13.72 -21.38 10.95
C MET A 68 -15.19 -20.99 10.85
N ALA A 69 -15.81 -20.69 12.00
CA ALA A 69 -17.17 -20.15 12.05
C ALA A 69 -17.17 -18.81 11.32
N ARG A 70 -17.66 -18.80 10.07
CA ARG A 70 -17.97 -17.56 9.37
C ARG A 70 -19.21 -16.99 10.04
N ALA A 71 -19.08 -15.80 10.64
CA ALA A 71 -20.26 -15.02 10.98
C ALA A 71 -21.08 -14.83 9.69
N PRO A 72 -22.39 -15.13 9.68
CA PRO A 72 -23.22 -14.91 8.51
C PRO A 72 -23.19 -13.42 8.18
N VAL A 73 -22.89 -13.08 6.92
CA VAL A 73 -22.78 -11.69 6.44
C VAL A 73 -24.03 -10.85 6.77
N GLY A 74 -25.19 -11.50 6.89
CA GLY A 74 -26.46 -10.88 7.30
C GLY A 74 -26.49 -10.34 8.74
N GLU A 75 -25.71 -10.90 9.68
CA GLU A 75 -25.62 -10.35 11.04
C GLU A 75 -24.79 -9.06 11.08
N ILE A 76 -23.73 -8.98 10.28
CA ILE A 76 -22.82 -7.83 10.26
C ILE A 76 -23.51 -6.60 9.66
N ALA A 77 -24.29 -6.77 8.60
CA ALA A 77 -24.95 -5.67 7.90
C ALA A 77 -25.99 -4.91 8.74
N GLY A 78 -26.50 -5.54 9.82
CA GLY A 78 -27.46 -4.92 10.74
C GLY A 78 -26.82 -4.23 11.94
N MET A 79 -25.50 -4.32 12.12
CA MET A 79 -24.81 -3.71 13.27
C MET A 79 -24.68 -2.19 13.07
N ASP A 80 -24.85 -1.45 14.17
CA ASP A 80 -24.33 -0.09 14.23
C ASP A 80 -22.80 -0.09 14.36
N TRP A 81 -22.21 1.11 14.32
CA TRP A 81 -20.75 1.26 14.33
C TRP A 81 -20.09 0.74 15.61
N ASP A 82 -20.71 0.97 16.76
CA ASP A 82 -20.10 0.60 18.04
C ASP A 82 -20.20 -0.91 18.26
N ALA A 83 -21.32 -1.53 17.88
CA ALA A 83 -21.47 -2.98 17.85
C ALA A 83 -20.49 -3.63 16.87
N LEU A 84 -20.30 -3.05 15.68
CA LEU A 84 -19.37 -3.54 14.67
C LEU A 84 -17.91 -3.45 15.15
N GLU A 85 -17.54 -2.35 15.79
CA GLU A 85 -16.21 -2.14 16.35
C GLU A 85 -15.91 -3.16 17.47
N GLN A 86 -16.86 -3.38 18.38
CA GLN A 86 -16.76 -4.40 19.44
C GLN A 86 -16.69 -5.83 18.87
N ALA A 87 -17.48 -6.13 17.83
CA ALA A 87 -17.45 -7.42 17.16
C ALA A 87 -16.09 -7.69 16.51
N VAL A 88 -15.47 -6.66 15.90
CA VAL A 88 -14.12 -6.79 15.34
C VAL A 88 -13.09 -6.97 16.45
N ALA A 89 -13.13 -6.16 17.52
CA ALA A 89 -12.17 -6.23 18.63
C ALA A 89 -12.12 -7.63 19.27
N SER A 90 -13.29 -8.26 19.43
CA SER A 90 -13.43 -9.61 20.00
C SER A 90 -13.36 -10.74 18.98
N CYS A 91 -13.16 -10.45 17.68
CA CYS A 91 -13.28 -11.44 16.61
C CYS A 91 -12.25 -12.58 16.72
N GLN A 92 -12.75 -13.83 16.70
CA GLN A 92 -11.95 -15.06 16.68
C GLN A 92 -12.30 -15.98 15.50
N ALA A 93 -13.04 -15.48 14.50
CA ALA A 93 -13.40 -16.22 13.29
C ALA A 93 -12.20 -16.54 12.37
N CYS A 94 -11.02 -16.01 12.72
CA CYS A 94 -9.71 -16.05 12.07
C CYS A 94 -8.62 -16.92 12.71
N GLY A 95 -7.68 -17.50 11.96
CA GLY A 95 -6.39 -17.94 12.54
C GLY A 95 -5.52 -16.75 12.99
N LEU A 96 -5.69 -15.59 12.34
CA LEU A 96 -4.92 -14.37 12.57
C LEU A 96 -5.17 -13.73 13.94
N CYS A 97 -6.28 -14.07 14.61
CA CYS A 97 -6.56 -13.56 15.95
C CYS A 97 -5.53 -14.01 16.99
N ARG A 98 -4.82 -15.11 16.72
CA ARG A 98 -3.87 -15.71 17.66
C ARG A 98 -2.53 -14.98 17.72
N SER A 99 -2.17 -14.25 16.67
CA SER A 99 -0.86 -13.61 16.54
C SER A 99 -0.90 -12.08 16.58
N ARG A 100 -2.09 -11.47 16.45
CA ARG A 100 -2.25 -10.01 16.51
C ARG A 100 -1.97 -9.49 17.91
N LYS A 101 -1.50 -8.25 18.01
CA LYS A 101 -1.50 -7.49 19.26
C LYS A 101 -2.79 -6.71 19.40
N ASN A 102 -3.19 -5.99 18.35
CA ASN A 102 -4.45 -5.27 18.30
C ASN A 102 -5.18 -5.61 17.01
N THR A 103 -6.50 -5.50 17.04
CA THR A 103 -7.27 -5.40 15.80
C THR A 103 -7.17 -4.00 15.25
N VAL A 104 -7.15 -3.89 13.92
CA VAL A 104 -7.14 -2.60 13.23
C VAL A 104 -8.46 -2.43 12.51
N PHE A 105 -9.37 -1.68 13.13
CA PHE A 105 -10.75 -1.54 12.67
C PHE A 105 -10.83 -0.64 11.42
N GLY A 106 -10.52 0.64 11.63
CA GLY A 106 -10.61 1.70 10.65
C GLY A 106 -10.65 3.05 11.37
N VAL A 107 -10.26 4.13 10.69
CA VAL A 107 -10.25 5.49 11.25
C VAL A 107 -10.82 6.50 10.27
N GLY A 108 -11.32 7.61 10.82
CA GLY A 108 -11.87 8.74 10.09
C GLY A 108 -13.38 8.87 10.25
N SER A 109 -13.99 9.76 9.47
CA SER A 109 -15.42 10.03 9.59
C SER A 109 -16.27 8.83 9.19
N ARG A 110 -17.17 8.38 10.08
CA ARG A 110 -18.16 7.32 9.82
C ARG A 110 -19.19 7.73 8.74
N GLN A 111 -19.20 9.00 8.34
CA GLN A 111 -20.02 9.55 7.25
C GLN A 111 -19.16 10.02 6.05
N ALA A 112 -17.89 9.62 5.99
CA ALA A 112 -17.01 10.00 4.89
C ALA A 112 -17.57 9.56 3.53
N ARG A 113 -17.41 10.43 2.53
CA ARG A 113 -17.71 10.10 1.14
C ARG A 113 -16.67 9.18 0.51
N TRP A 114 -15.44 9.24 1.03
CA TRP A 114 -14.31 8.45 0.54
C TRP A 114 -14.01 7.31 1.50
N LEU A 115 -13.97 6.09 0.98
CA LEU A 115 -13.52 4.90 1.70
C LEU A 115 -12.26 4.36 1.02
N ILE A 116 -11.17 4.32 1.77
CA ILE A 116 -9.91 3.71 1.33
C ILE A 116 -9.76 2.36 2.03
N VAL A 117 -9.56 1.31 1.24
CA VAL A 117 -9.43 -0.06 1.75
C VAL A 117 -8.08 -0.64 1.34
N GLY A 118 -7.21 -0.86 2.32
CA GLY A 118 -5.96 -1.60 2.15
C GLY A 118 -6.14 -3.10 2.34
N GLU A 119 -5.05 -3.85 2.18
CA GLU A 119 -5.05 -5.30 2.28
C GLU A 119 -5.12 -5.78 3.74
N ALA A 120 -4.08 -5.51 4.52
CA ALA A 120 -3.93 -5.99 5.88
C ALA A 120 -3.08 -5.04 6.74
N PRO A 121 -3.18 -5.12 8.08
CA PRO A 121 -2.35 -4.32 8.98
C PRO A 121 -0.89 -4.78 8.93
N GLY A 122 0.03 -3.81 8.93
CA GLY A 122 1.45 -4.04 9.14
C GLY A 122 1.80 -4.09 10.63
N GLU A 123 3.10 -4.06 10.93
CA GLU A 123 3.60 -4.17 12.31
C GLU A 123 3.24 -2.96 13.18
N ASN A 124 3.44 -1.75 12.66
CA ASN A 124 3.13 -0.53 13.40
C ASN A 124 1.61 -0.39 13.61
N GLU A 125 0.82 -0.77 12.60
CA GLU A 125 -0.63 -0.80 12.68
C GLU A 125 -1.12 -1.80 13.73
N ASP A 126 -0.58 -3.02 13.76
CA ASP A 126 -0.88 -4.03 14.78
C ASP A 126 -0.50 -3.58 16.18
N LEU A 127 0.59 -2.82 16.33
CA LEU A 127 1.01 -2.25 17.61
C LEU A 127 0.10 -1.12 18.10
N GLN A 128 -0.38 -0.26 17.20
CA GLN A 128 -1.12 0.95 17.55
C GLN A 128 -2.65 0.76 17.48
N GLY A 129 -3.14 -0.26 16.76
CA GLY A 129 -4.57 -0.45 16.52
C GLY A 129 -5.14 0.44 15.41
N GLU A 130 -4.31 1.23 14.74
CA GLU A 130 -4.72 2.20 13.71
C GLU A 130 -4.17 1.82 12.33
N PRO A 131 -4.95 2.03 11.25
CA PRO A 131 -4.53 1.65 9.91
C PRO A 131 -3.61 2.71 9.30
N PHE A 132 -2.63 2.28 8.50
CA PHE A 132 -1.74 3.16 7.75
C PHE A 132 -1.05 4.21 8.65
N VAL A 133 -0.34 3.75 9.67
CA VAL A 133 0.49 4.60 10.57
C VAL A 133 1.99 4.46 10.29
N GLY A 134 2.39 3.49 9.46
CA GLY A 134 3.76 3.33 8.97
C GLY A 134 4.13 4.28 7.80
N GLN A 135 5.26 3.99 7.14
CA GLN A 135 5.77 4.79 6.01
C GLN A 135 4.77 4.85 4.83
N ALA A 136 4.11 3.73 4.52
CA ALA A 136 3.05 3.69 3.51
C ALA A 136 1.87 4.60 3.89
N GLY A 137 1.59 4.73 5.19
CA GLY A 137 0.56 5.62 5.69
C GLY A 137 0.90 7.10 5.55
N ALA A 138 2.15 7.47 5.82
CA ALA A 138 2.62 8.83 5.58
C ALA A 138 2.52 9.21 4.09
N LEU A 139 2.82 8.27 3.19
CA LEU A 139 2.62 8.48 1.76
C LEU A 139 1.14 8.64 1.40
N LEU A 140 0.26 7.80 1.95
CA LEU A 140 -1.18 7.91 1.75
C LEU A 140 -1.71 9.27 2.23
N ASP A 141 -1.25 9.76 3.39
CA ASP A 141 -1.67 11.06 3.91
C ASP A 141 -1.26 12.21 2.99
N ASN A 142 -0.06 12.14 2.39
CA ASN A 142 0.37 13.12 1.41
C ASN A 142 -0.51 13.09 0.14
N MET A 143 -0.91 11.90 -0.32
CA MET A 143 -1.81 11.75 -1.47
C MET A 143 -3.21 12.30 -1.16
N LEU A 144 -3.76 11.99 0.02
CA LEU A 144 -5.06 12.53 0.45
C LEU A 144 -5.00 14.05 0.54
N LYS A 145 -3.94 14.60 1.13
CA LYS A 145 -3.73 16.05 1.23
C LYS A 145 -3.67 16.72 -0.14
N ALA A 146 -3.02 16.10 -1.13
CA ALA A 146 -2.96 16.62 -2.50
C ALA A 146 -4.35 16.68 -3.17
N LEU A 147 -5.28 15.81 -2.75
CA LEU A 147 -6.67 15.81 -3.18
C LEU A 147 -7.59 16.70 -2.33
N GLY A 148 -7.06 17.40 -1.33
CA GLY A 148 -7.85 18.18 -0.36
C GLY A 148 -8.65 17.31 0.61
N LEU A 149 -8.26 16.04 0.77
CA LEU A 149 -8.88 15.08 1.67
C LEU A 149 -8.02 14.88 2.92
N SER A 150 -8.65 14.43 4.01
CA SER A 150 -7.93 14.01 5.22
C SER A 150 -8.76 12.99 5.99
N ARG A 151 -8.07 12.04 6.63
CA ARG A 151 -8.67 11.11 7.58
C ARG A 151 -9.13 11.77 8.88
N ALA A 152 -8.64 12.98 9.18
CA ALA A 152 -9.05 13.78 10.34
C ALA A 152 -10.08 14.87 10.00
N ALA A 153 -10.47 14.99 8.72
CA ALA A 153 -11.49 15.94 8.30
C ALA A 153 -12.90 15.36 8.42
N GLU A 154 -13.89 16.26 8.41
CA GLU A 154 -15.32 15.94 8.40
C GLU A 154 -15.99 16.42 7.11
N GLY A 155 -17.18 15.89 6.82
CA GLY A 155 -17.99 16.29 5.67
C GLY A 155 -17.35 15.91 4.31
N ALA A 156 -17.38 16.83 3.35
CA ALA A 156 -17.01 16.54 1.95
C ALA A 156 -15.52 16.20 1.74
N GLN A 157 -14.66 16.59 2.68
CA GLN A 157 -13.21 16.38 2.64
C GLN A 157 -12.77 15.18 3.48
N ALA A 158 -13.72 14.53 4.16
CA ALA A 158 -13.44 13.39 5.01
C ALA A 158 -13.14 12.13 4.21
N ALA A 159 -12.20 11.35 4.72
CA ALA A 159 -11.92 10.00 4.27
C ALA A 159 -12.01 9.03 5.45
N TYR A 160 -12.60 7.86 5.24
CA TYR A 160 -12.52 6.72 6.14
C TYR A 160 -11.52 5.72 5.57
N ILE A 161 -10.63 5.22 6.42
CA ILE A 161 -9.54 4.33 6.02
C ILE A 161 -9.64 3.04 6.81
N ALA A 162 -9.59 1.91 6.12
CA ALA A 162 -9.65 0.59 6.72
C ALA A 162 -8.84 -0.42 5.91
N ASN A 163 -8.78 -1.67 6.39
CA ASN A 163 -8.22 -2.81 5.67
C ASN A 163 -9.28 -3.91 5.48
N VAL A 164 -9.08 -4.76 4.47
CA VAL A 164 -9.88 -5.99 4.26
C VAL A 164 -9.70 -6.93 5.45
N LEU A 165 -8.45 -7.21 5.81
CA LEU A 165 -8.12 -7.95 7.03
C LEU A 165 -8.01 -6.98 8.22
N LYS A 166 -8.54 -7.39 9.37
CA LYS A 166 -8.49 -6.59 10.61
C LYS A 166 -7.36 -7.02 11.56
N CYS A 167 -6.56 -8.00 11.15
CA CYS A 167 -5.50 -8.60 11.95
C CYS A 167 -4.26 -8.78 11.08
N ARG A 168 -3.07 -8.52 11.63
CA ARG A 168 -1.81 -8.67 10.90
C ARG A 168 -1.51 -10.14 10.56
N PRO A 169 -1.22 -10.48 9.29
CA PRO A 169 -0.70 -11.78 8.90
C PRO A 169 0.73 -12.02 9.42
N PRO A 170 1.07 -13.24 9.86
CA PRO A 170 2.41 -13.56 10.33
C PRO A 170 3.45 -13.41 9.20
N GLY A 171 4.57 -12.76 9.50
CA GLY A 171 5.66 -12.52 8.54
C GLY A 171 5.30 -11.61 7.37
N ASN A 172 4.16 -10.90 7.44
CA ASN A 172 3.68 -10.00 6.38
C ASN A 172 3.65 -10.67 4.98
N ARG A 173 3.32 -11.96 4.96
CA ARG A 173 3.25 -12.77 3.74
C ARG A 173 1.86 -12.58 3.12
N ASN A 174 1.84 -12.00 1.93
CA ASN A 174 0.68 -11.94 1.04
C ASN A 174 0.53 -13.27 0.30
#